data_AF-A0A5K3FW36-F1
#
_entry.id   AF-A0A5K3FW36-F1
#
_cell.length_a   1.000
_cell.length_b   1.000
_cell.length_c   1.000
_cell.angle_alpha   90.00
_cell.angle_beta   90.00
_cell.angle_gamma   90.00
#
_symmetry.space_group_name_H-M   'P 1'
#
loop_
_entity.id
_entity.type
_entity.pdbx_description
1 polymer ?
#
loop_
_entity_poly.entity_id
_entity_poly.type
_entity_poly.pdbx_seq_one_letter_code
_entity_poly.pdbx_strand_id
1 'polypeptide(L)'
;PLAYPKAGPEVLFITPIFQPNTCNGNGSVCLILLTEWHSCYYLLDVVKALIYFIEHPNFESQESSYATNEKLYTKMTLRLLAGLRVNRRRFPTNQAWCE
;
A
#
# COMPACT_ATOMS: atom_id res chain seq x y z
N PRO A 1 0.88 -19.68 1.76
CA PRO A 1 -0.03 -20.65 2.44
C PRO A 1 0.42 -22.09 2.14
N LEU A 2 -0.02 -23.10 2.92
CA LEU A 2 0.28 -24.51 2.63
C LEU A 2 -0.19 -24.96 1.24
N ALA A 3 -1.24 -24.30 0.71
CA ALA A 3 -1.78 -24.55 -0.62
C ALA A 3 -1.09 -23.74 -1.74
N TYR A 4 0.01 -23.03 -1.47
CA TYR A 4 0.74 -22.30 -2.51
C TYR A 4 1.34 -23.29 -3.54
N PRO A 5 1.28 -23.01 -4.86
CA PRO A 5 0.79 -21.78 -5.51
C PRO A 5 -0.69 -21.82 -5.91
N LYS A 6 -1.47 -22.85 -5.54
CA LYS A 6 -2.92 -22.87 -5.84
C LYS A 6 -3.67 -21.74 -5.13
N ALA A 7 -3.25 -21.41 -3.91
CA ALA A 7 -3.70 -20.23 -3.18
C ALA A 7 -2.59 -19.17 -3.12
N GLY A 8 -2.96 -17.91 -3.35
CA GLY A 8 -2.05 -16.78 -3.31
C GLY A 8 -1.52 -16.48 -1.90
N PRO A 9 -0.42 -15.73 -1.79
CA PRO A 9 0.08 -15.26 -0.51
C PRO A 9 -0.84 -14.18 0.09
N GLU A 10 -0.83 -14.07 1.41
CA GLU A 10 -1.34 -12.89 2.11
C GLU A 10 -0.24 -11.82 2.16
N VAL A 11 -0.58 -10.58 1.84
CA VAL A 11 0.37 -9.47 1.72
C VAL A 11 -0.16 -8.27 2.49
N LEU A 12 0.70 -7.70 3.35
CA LEU A 12 0.36 -6.57 4.20
C LEU A 12 1.55 -5.60 4.27
N PHE A 13 1.27 -4.30 4.23
CA PHE A 13 2.23 -3.28 4.63
C PHE A 13 2.31 -3.24 6.16
N ILE A 14 3.43 -3.69 6.71
CA ILE A 14 3.73 -3.55 8.15
C ILE A 14 4.14 -2.12 8.52
N THR A 15 4.71 -1.39 7.55
CA THR A 15 5.03 0.02 7.69
C THR A 15 3.83 0.85 7.21
N PRO A 16 3.42 1.88 7.96
CA PRO A 16 2.38 2.77 7.50
C PRO A 16 2.71 3.36 6.13
N ILE A 17 1.72 3.41 5.24
CA ILE A 17 1.85 3.97 3.91
C ILE A 17 0.65 4.88 3.62
N PHE A 18 0.89 5.99 2.92
CA PHE A 18 -0.16 6.87 2.43
C PHE A 18 -0.41 6.53 0.96
N GLN A 19 -1.42 5.73 0.66
CA GLN A 19 -1.72 5.25 -0.69
C GLN A 19 -3.23 5.28 -0.99
N PRO A 20 -3.66 5.74 -2.19
CA PRO A 20 -5.08 5.79 -2.57
C PRO A 20 -5.77 4.42 -2.60
N ASN A 21 -5.00 3.37 -2.89
CA ASN A 21 -5.49 2.00 -3.05
C ASN A 21 -5.26 1.12 -1.80
N THR A 22 -4.92 1.68 -0.64
CA THR A 22 -4.83 0.90 0.60
C THR A 22 -6.15 0.92 1.35
N CYS A 23 -6.74 -0.26 1.53
CA CYS A 23 -7.99 -0.41 2.24
C CYS A 23 -7.78 -0.15 3.76
N ASN A 24 -8.56 0.81 4.30
CA ASN A 24 -8.93 0.97 5.71
C ASN A 24 -7.84 1.02 6.81
N GLY A 25 -6.57 1.25 6.48
CA GLY A 25 -5.53 1.58 7.46
C GLY A 25 -5.10 0.43 8.39
N ASN A 26 -5.48 -0.81 8.06
CA ASN A 26 -4.93 -2.03 8.66
C ASN A 26 -3.65 -2.52 7.93
N GLY A 27 -3.25 -1.87 6.84
CA GLY A 27 -2.10 -2.24 6.02
C GLY A 27 -2.40 -3.22 4.89
N SER A 28 -3.67 -3.64 4.71
CA SER A 28 -4.05 -4.55 3.63
C SER A 28 -3.84 -3.91 2.26
N VAL A 29 -3.31 -4.72 1.33
CA VAL A 29 -3.01 -4.31 -0.04
C VAL A 29 -4.15 -4.73 -0.95
N CYS A 30 -4.81 -3.77 -1.60
CA CYS A 30 -5.90 -4.02 -2.53
C CYS A 30 -5.33 -4.04 -3.97
N LEU A 31 -4.73 -5.17 -4.33
CA LEU A 31 -4.17 -5.46 -5.65
C LEU A 31 -5.00 -6.54 -6.35
N ILE A 32 -5.40 -6.29 -7.61
CA ILE A 32 -6.16 -7.25 -8.43
C ILE A 32 -5.43 -8.59 -8.54
N LEU A 33 -4.09 -8.56 -8.66
CA LEU A 33 -3.26 -9.77 -8.71
C LEU A 33 -3.45 -10.69 -7.49
N LEU A 34 -3.77 -10.13 -6.32
CA LEU A 34 -4.00 -10.89 -5.10
C LEU A 34 -5.45 -11.41 -5.02
N THR A 35 -6.43 -10.65 -5.52
CA THR A 35 -7.84 -11.06 -5.54
C THR A 35 -8.15 -12.05 -6.66
N GLU A 36 -7.43 -11.97 -7.78
CA GLU A 36 -7.55 -12.82 -8.97
C GLU A 36 -6.30 -13.70 -9.14
N TRP A 37 -5.87 -14.32 -8.04
CA TRP A 37 -4.64 -15.12 -8.03
C TRP A 37 -4.74 -16.35 -8.95
N HIS A 38 -3.75 -16.51 -9.82
CA HIS A 38 -3.53 -17.72 -10.60
C HIS A 38 -2.22 -18.41 -10.21
N SER A 39 -2.19 -19.74 -10.25
CA SER A 39 -1.01 -20.54 -9.87
C SER A 39 0.19 -20.40 -10.81
N CYS A 40 0.04 -19.66 -11.90
CA CYS A 40 1.14 -19.27 -12.79
C CYS A 40 1.87 -18.00 -12.33
N TYR A 41 1.34 -17.29 -11.34
CA TYR A 41 2.01 -16.14 -10.74
C TYR A 41 3.01 -16.58 -9.67
N TYR A 42 4.11 -15.82 -9.59
CA TYR A 42 5.21 -16.05 -8.67
C TYR A 42 5.32 -14.89 -7.68
N LEU A 43 6.07 -15.10 -6.59
CA LEU A 43 6.38 -14.02 -5.64
C LEU A 43 7.04 -12.81 -6.32
N LEU A 44 7.80 -13.01 -7.40
CA LEU A 44 8.38 -11.92 -8.17
C LEU A 44 7.29 -11.03 -8.80
N ASP A 45 6.18 -11.59 -9.27
CA ASP A 45 5.08 -10.82 -9.84
C ASP A 45 4.37 -10.00 -8.77
N VAL A 46 4.22 -10.55 -7.56
CA VAL A 46 3.72 -9.82 -6.38
C VAL A 46 4.63 -8.64 -6.05
N VAL A 47 5.95 -8.84 -6.01
CA VAL A 47 6.91 -7.75 -5.73
C VAL A 47 6.86 -6.66 -6.80
N LYS A 48 6.82 -7.03 -8.08
CA LYS A 48 6.68 -6.06 -9.18
C LYS A 48 5.38 -5.28 -9.09
N ALA A 49 4.27 -5.95 -8.78
CA ALA A 49 2.98 -5.30 -8.61
C ALA A 49 2.99 -4.33 -7.42
N LEU A 50 3.66 -4.67 -6.31
CA LEU A 50 3.83 -3.78 -5.16
C LEU A 50 4.68 -2.55 -5.48
N ILE A 51 5.77 -2.71 -6.23
CA ILE A 51 6.60 -1.57 -6.67
C ILE A 51 5.77 -0.64 -7.56
N TYR A 52 5.13 -1.20 -8.58
CA TYR A 52 4.25 -0.44 -9.49
C TYR A 52 3.14 0.29 -8.73
N PHE A 53 2.52 -0.38 -7.76
CA PHE A 53 1.49 0.20 -6.89
C PHE A 53 1.98 1.42 -6.10
N ILE A 54 3.22 1.38 -5.60
CA ILE A 54 3.81 2.49 -4.85
C ILE A 54 4.18 3.65 -5.78
N GLU A 55 4.74 3.34 -6.96
CA GLU A 55 5.19 4.33 -7.95
C GLU A 55 4.05 5.00 -8.70
N HIS A 56 2.92 4.31 -8.88
CA HIS A 56 1.77 4.78 -9.65
C HIS A 56 0.47 4.74 -8.80
N PRO A 57 0.29 5.69 -7.87
CA PRO A 57 -0.93 5.79 -7.09
C PRO A 57 -2.15 5.95 -8.02
N ASN A 58 -3.18 5.11 -7.85
CA ASN A 58 -4.43 5.25 -8.62
C ASN A 58 -5.45 6.09 -7.84
N PHE A 59 -5.60 7.35 -8.21
CA PHE A 59 -6.55 8.28 -7.57
C PHE A 59 -8.01 8.11 -8.05
N GLU A 60 -8.25 7.28 -9.07
CA GLU A 60 -9.60 7.02 -9.60
C GLU A 60 -10.35 5.95 -8.80
N SER A 61 -9.64 5.18 -7.96
CA SER A 61 -10.27 4.21 -7.09
C SER A 61 -10.99 4.93 -5.94
N GLN A 62 -12.30 4.69 -5.78
CA GLN A 62 -13.09 5.26 -4.68
C GLN A 62 -12.75 4.66 -3.31
N GLU A 63 -11.76 3.76 -3.23
CA GLU A 63 -11.56 2.87 -2.08
C GLU A 63 -10.87 3.52 -0.88
N SER A 64 -10.10 4.60 -1.06
CA SER A 64 -9.62 5.36 0.11
C SER A 64 -10.21 6.75 0.15
N SER A 65 -10.97 7.03 1.20
CA SER A 65 -11.29 8.39 1.62
C SER A 65 -10.07 9.16 2.14
N TYR A 66 -8.89 8.51 2.18
CA TYR A 66 -7.69 8.98 2.86
C TYR A 66 -6.72 9.71 1.95
N ALA A 67 -6.57 9.29 0.70
CA ALA A 67 -5.59 9.84 -0.24
C ALA A 67 -6.20 10.25 -1.58
N THR A 68 -7.38 10.88 -1.56
CA THR A 68 -8.11 11.32 -2.77
C THR A 68 -7.56 12.58 -3.42
N ASN A 69 -6.76 13.38 -2.70
CA ASN A 69 -6.25 14.65 -3.21
C ASN A 69 -4.81 14.49 -3.73
N GLU A 70 -4.68 14.24 -5.02
CA GLU A 70 -3.40 14.12 -5.74
C GLU A 70 -2.46 15.30 -5.45
N LYS A 71 -2.99 16.54 -5.43
CA LYS A 71 -2.18 17.75 -5.17
C LYS A 71 -1.56 17.76 -3.77
N LEU A 72 -2.18 17.09 -2.81
CA LEU A 72 -1.69 16.99 -1.44
C LEU A 72 -0.95 15.68 -1.17
N TYR A 73 -0.97 14.73 -2.12
CA TYR A 73 -0.43 13.39 -1.95
C TYR A 73 1.01 13.41 -1.43
N THR A 74 1.92 14.06 -2.18
CA THR A 74 3.33 14.19 -1.81
C THR A 74 3.51 14.78 -0.41
N LYS A 75 2.79 15.86 -0.10
CA LYS A 75 2.86 16.52 1.21
C LYS A 75 2.41 15.61 2.34
N MET A 76 1.34 14.84 2.14
CA MET A 76 0.82 13.91 3.14
C MET A 76 1.72 12.70 3.32
N THR A 77 2.27 12.15 2.23
CA THR A 77 3.26 11.07 2.28
C THR A 77 4.49 11.50 3.07
N LEU A 78 5.06 12.67 2.79
CA LEU A 78 6.22 13.20 3.54
C LEU A 78 5.90 13.40 5.03
N ARG A 79 4.71 13.92 5.35
CA ARG A 79 4.28 14.05 6.75
C ARG A 79 4.15 12.70 7.44
N LEU A 80 3.60 11.70 6.76
CA LEU A 80 3.49 10.34 7.29
C LEU A 80 4.88 9.77 7.58
N LEU A 81 5.81 9.85 6.62
CA LEU A 81 7.18 9.36 6.78
C LEU A 81 7.92 10.03 7.94
N ALA A 82 7.69 11.33 8.13
CA ALA A 82 8.21 12.11 9.27
C ALA A 82 7.52 11.81 10.62
N GLY A 83 6.51 10.95 10.67
CA GLY A 83 5.72 10.66 11.88
C GLY A 83 4.84 11.83 12.35
N LEU A 84 4.52 12.73 11.43
CA LEU A 84 3.61 13.85 11.65
C LEU A 84 2.15 13.41 11.44
N ARG A 85 1.21 14.25 11.90
CA ARG A 85 -0.22 13.98 11.70
C ARG A 85 -0.63 14.12 10.23
N VAL A 86 -1.39 13.14 9.75
CA VAL A 86 -2.07 13.06 8.45
C VAL A 86 -3.52 12.63 8.71
N ASN A 87 -4.49 13.39 8.21
CA ASN A 87 -5.93 13.14 8.42
C ASN A 87 -6.30 12.86 9.89
N ARG A 88 -5.73 13.65 10.82
CA ARG A 88 -5.89 13.53 12.29
C ARG A 88 -5.32 12.25 12.92
N ARG A 89 -4.75 11.33 12.14
CA ARG A 89 -3.99 10.17 12.63
C ARG A 89 -2.51 10.51 12.70
N ARG A 90 -1.81 9.96 13.69
CA ARG A 90 -0.35 10.04 13.80
C ARG A 90 0.20 8.66 13.51
N PHE A 91 1.24 8.59 12.69
CA PHE A 91 1.94 7.37 12.35
C PHE A 91 3.32 7.38 13.02
N PRO A 92 3.90 6.21 13.35
CA PRO A 92 5.30 6.13 13.76
C PRO A 92 6.21 6.66 12.65
N THR A 93 7.29 7.33 13.03
CA THR A 93 8.30 7.81 12.09
C THR A 93 8.97 6.61 11.40
N ASN A 94 9.19 6.72 10.09
CA ASN A 94 9.97 5.73 9.37
C ASN A 94 11.46 5.97 9.68
N GLN A 95 12.03 5.18 10.60
CA GLN A 95 13.43 5.34 11.00
C GLN A 95 14.42 5.15 9.84
N ALA A 96 14.12 4.23 8.92
CA ALA A 96 14.96 3.98 7.74
C ALA A 96 14.96 5.15 6.74
N TRP A 97 14.01 6.08 6.84
CA TRP A 97 13.99 7.31 6.04
C TRP A 97 14.70 8.48 6.74
N CYS A 98 14.94 8.40 8.04
CA CYS A 98 15.57 9.46 8.82
C CYS A 98 17.11 9.33 8.94
N GLU A 99 17.69 8.30 8.32
CA GLU A 99 19.14 8.13 8.13
C GLU A 99 19.62 8.89 6.88
#